data_AF-A0A4U8V7Q8-F1
#
_entry.id   AF-A0A4U8V7Q8-F1
#
_cell.length_a   1.000
_cell.length_b   1.000
_cell.length_c   1.000
_cell.angle_alpha   90.00
_cell.angle_beta   90.00
_cell.angle_gamma   90.00
#
_symmetry.space_group_name_H-M   'P 1'
#
loop_
_entity.id
_entity.type
_entity.pdbx_description
1 polymer ?
#
loop_
_entity_poly.entity_id
_entity_poly.type
_entity_poly.pdbx_seq_one_letter_code
_entity_poly.pdbx_strand_id
1 'polypeptide(L)'
;MKIKSAGSVMALAAILTACGGSSHDPAATNGAAASQPATQYDASTLGAECLVLPAAGQKLQFSMYMNDVPASFYSADFKGVGPMSFEGADYQGIEIDAVSGFFYTANDVKQTALFKPEAPMIPLAAISHMDPGTTADDKRYRYTFQDEATGKFVTPDVTGLPLNASRTYAVYQERGVGGAPLSAPEKGTDVTVTYLGREDITVRGVAYRQACKVDVATNGKLRQYRATAWLAPQHGIVKVEARSLNKPVSGYLETSGLISAK
;
A
#
# COMPACT_ATOMS: atom_id res chain seq x y z
N MET A 1 3.62 22.22 -13.42
CA MET A 1 2.21 22.06 -12.98
C MET A 1 2.21 21.61 -11.53
N LYS A 2 1.76 22.45 -10.56
CA LYS A 2 1.94 22.17 -9.12
C LYS A 2 0.86 21.21 -8.58
N ILE A 3 1.22 19.94 -8.35
CA ILE A 3 0.33 18.94 -7.75
C ILE A 3 0.27 19.19 -6.23
N LYS A 4 -0.78 19.88 -5.75
CA LYS A 4 -0.98 20.15 -4.32
C LYS A 4 -1.36 18.88 -3.54
N SER A 5 -0.34 18.18 -3.06
CA SER A 5 -0.12 17.51 -1.76
C SER A 5 -1.24 16.80 -0.96
N ALA A 6 -2.54 17.09 -1.08
CA ALA A 6 -3.56 16.43 -0.27
C ALA A 6 -4.02 15.08 -0.87
N GLY A 7 -4.23 15.04 -2.19
CA GLY A 7 -4.81 13.88 -2.86
C GLY A 7 -3.81 12.88 -3.45
N SER A 8 -2.51 13.07 -3.24
CA SER A 8 -1.48 12.12 -3.70
C SER A 8 -1.17 11.07 -2.62
N VAL A 9 -1.23 11.46 -1.34
CA VAL A 9 -1.05 10.54 -0.20
C VAL A 9 -2.21 9.55 -0.07
N MET A 10 -3.46 9.94 -0.35
CA MET A 10 -4.59 8.99 -0.35
C MET A 10 -4.61 8.06 -1.56
N ALA A 11 -4.12 8.51 -2.72
CA ALA A 11 -3.94 7.64 -3.89
C ALA A 11 -2.92 6.54 -3.57
N LEU A 12 -1.84 6.88 -2.88
CA LEU A 12 -0.89 5.89 -2.40
C LEU A 12 -1.39 5.12 -1.17
N ALA A 13 -2.08 5.70 -0.19
CA ALA A 13 -2.58 4.95 0.97
C ALA A 13 -3.60 3.84 0.60
N ALA A 14 -4.25 3.95 -0.56
CA ALA A 14 -5.08 2.89 -1.17
C ALA A 14 -4.27 1.83 -1.97
N ILE A 15 -2.99 2.10 -2.24
CA ILE A 15 -2.04 1.27 -3.00
C ILE A 15 -0.96 0.67 -2.08
N LEU A 16 -0.68 1.32 -0.95
CA LEU A 16 0.28 0.96 0.09
C LEU A 16 -0.38 0.01 1.10
N THR A 17 -1.00 -1.06 0.63
CA THR A 17 -1.58 -2.11 1.48
C THR A 17 -0.50 -3.14 1.81
N ALA A 18 0.56 -2.68 2.48
CA ALA A 18 1.89 -3.22 2.29
C ALA A 18 1.99 -4.75 2.55
N CYS A 19 2.31 -5.61 1.56
CA CYS A 19 3.58 -5.78 0.78
C CYS A 19 4.57 -6.57 1.64
N GLY A 20 4.97 -7.84 1.37
CA GLY A 20 5.80 -8.54 2.37
C GLY A 20 6.29 -9.96 2.13
N GLY A 21 6.64 -10.68 3.21
CA GLY A 21 6.76 -12.15 3.17
C GLY A 21 7.62 -12.86 4.23
N SER A 22 7.34 -14.16 4.38
CA SER A 22 8.05 -15.09 5.26
C SER A 22 9.37 -15.60 4.65
N SER A 23 10.35 -15.91 5.50
CA SER A 23 11.69 -16.37 5.10
C SER A 23 11.69 -17.76 4.43
N HIS A 24 12.05 -17.79 3.14
CA HIS A 24 12.71 -18.91 2.47
C HIS A 24 13.69 -18.32 1.45
N ASP A 25 14.97 -18.70 1.51
CA ASP A 25 16.00 -18.23 0.57
C ASP A 25 15.83 -18.84 -0.83
N PRO A 26 15.83 -18.03 -1.89
CA PRO A 26 16.20 -18.47 -3.23
C PRO A 26 17.65 -18.05 -3.52
N ALA A 27 18.57 -19.03 -3.56
CA ALA A 27 19.90 -18.81 -4.12
C ALA A 27 19.77 -18.33 -5.57
N ALA A 28 20.60 -17.35 -5.96
CA ALA A 28 20.52 -16.75 -7.28
C ALA A 28 20.93 -17.73 -8.39
N THR A 29 19.96 -18.29 -9.12
CA THR A 29 20.15 -18.99 -10.39
C THR A 29 19.06 -18.62 -11.38
N ASN A 30 19.45 -18.48 -12.65
CA ASN A 30 18.51 -18.23 -13.75
C ASN A 30 17.65 -19.48 -14.00
N GLY A 31 16.34 -19.30 -14.09
CA GLY A 31 15.46 -20.27 -14.75
C GLY A 31 14.97 -21.46 -13.90
N ALA A 32 14.16 -21.19 -12.87
CA ALA A 32 13.15 -22.12 -12.41
C ALA A 32 11.93 -21.34 -11.91
N ALA A 33 10.72 -21.73 -12.30
CA ALA A 33 9.52 -21.21 -11.67
C ALA A 33 9.51 -21.66 -10.21
N ALA A 34 9.32 -20.73 -9.26
CA ALA A 34 9.17 -21.08 -7.86
C ALA A 34 7.91 -21.95 -7.70
N SER A 35 8.11 -23.26 -7.54
CA SER A 35 7.03 -24.21 -7.32
C SER A 35 6.52 -24.05 -5.89
N GLN A 36 5.65 -23.06 -5.67
CA GLN A 36 4.85 -22.96 -4.46
C GLN A 36 4.13 -24.31 -4.26
N PRO A 37 4.14 -24.88 -3.03
CA PRO A 37 3.38 -26.10 -2.76
C PRO A 37 1.90 -25.85 -3.07
N ALA A 38 1.20 -26.89 -3.54
CA ALA A 38 -0.20 -26.81 -3.97
C ALA A 38 -1.20 -26.73 -2.79
N THR A 39 -0.93 -25.84 -1.83
CA THR A 39 -1.87 -25.45 -0.79
C THR A 39 -3.04 -24.74 -1.45
N GLN A 40 -4.18 -25.42 -1.54
CA GLN A 40 -5.41 -24.82 -2.06
C GLN A 40 -6.03 -23.92 -0.98
N TYR A 41 -5.98 -22.62 -1.21
CA TYR A 41 -6.65 -21.62 -0.37
C TYR A 41 -8.13 -21.49 -0.74
N ASP A 42 -8.95 -21.07 0.22
CA ASP A 42 -10.36 -20.80 -0.02
C ASP A 42 -10.52 -19.59 -0.97
N ALA A 43 -11.17 -19.81 -2.12
CA ALA A 43 -11.47 -18.75 -3.07
C ALA A 43 -12.70 -17.91 -2.68
N SER A 44 -13.54 -18.39 -1.74
CA SER A 44 -14.78 -17.73 -1.33
C SER A 44 -14.58 -16.56 -0.36
N THR A 45 -13.41 -16.47 0.30
CA THR A 45 -13.07 -15.39 1.25
C THR A 45 -11.64 -14.85 1.05
N LEU A 46 -11.42 -13.58 1.42
CA LEU A 46 -10.11 -12.94 1.44
C LEU A 46 -9.27 -13.48 2.61
N GLY A 47 -8.31 -14.36 2.31
CA GLY A 47 -7.47 -15.01 3.32
C GLY A 47 -6.33 -14.14 3.84
N ALA A 48 -6.01 -14.30 5.13
CA ALA A 48 -4.93 -13.54 5.81
C ALA A 48 -3.54 -13.83 5.23
N GLU A 49 -3.33 -14.97 4.57
CA GLU A 49 -2.07 -15.32 3.90
C GLU A 49 -1.71 -14.37 2.75
N CYS A 50 -2.70 -13.68 2.17
CA CYS A 50 -2.50 -12.63 1.18
C CYS A 50 -2.12 -11.28 1.81
N LEU A 51 -2.36 -11.10 3.12
CA LEU A 51 -2.33 -9.79 3.79
C LEU A 51 -1.02 -9.59 4.59
N VAL A 52 0.13 -9.73 3.92
CA VAL A 52 1.44 -9.82 4.56
C VAL A 52 2.28 -8.54 4.39
N LEU A 53 2.83 -8.05 5.51
CA LEU A 53 3.81 -6.95 5.62
C LEU A 53 5.26 -7.48 5.51
N PRO A 54 6.27 -6.68 5.10
CA PRO A 54 7.64 -7.13 4.91
C PRO A 54 8.34 -7.11 6.27
N ALA A 55 9.08 -8.16 6.56
CA ALA A 55 9.91 -8.18 7.75
C ALA A 55 10.93 -7.03 7.71
N ALA A 56 11.41 -6.61 8.89
CA ALA A 56 12.47 -5.62 9.00
C ALA A 56 13.67 -6.01 8.12
N GLY A 57 14.12 -5.09 7.26
CA GLY A 57 15.20 -5.31 6.29
C GLY A 57 14.78 -5.91 4.94
N GLN A 58 13.56 -6.43 4.79
CA GLN A 58 13.07 -6.86 3.46
C GLN A 58 12.71 -5.67 2.58
N LYS A 59 12.93 -5.82 1.27
CA LYS A 59 12.65 -4.80 0.26
C LYS A 59 11.80 -5.37 -0.88
N LEU A 60 10.71 -4.70 -1.26
CA LEU A 60 10.08 -4.86 -2.57
C LEU A 60 10.46 -3.66 -3.45
N GLN A 61 10.81 -3.90 -4.71
CA GLN A 61 10.96 -2.83 -5.69
C GLN A 61 9.80 -2.88 -6.68
N PHE A 62 9.04 -1.80 -6.74
CA PHE A 62 7.95 -1.62 -7.69
C PHE A 62 8.41 -0.81 -8.90
N SER A 63 8.07 -1.31 -10.08
CA SER A 63 8.19 -0.60 -11.36
C SER A 63 6.84 -0.03 -11.74
N MET A 64 6.74 1.30 -11.85
CA MET A 64 5.52 2.02 -12.22
C MET A 64 5.58 2.50 -13.67
N TYR A 65 4.49 2.25 -14.39
CA TYR A 65 4.26 2.64 -15.77
C TYR A 65 3.02 3.54 -15.84
N MET A 66 3.06 4.59 -16.64
CA MET A 66 2.02 5.63 -16.70
C MET A 66 1.48 5.81 -18.12
N ASN A 67 0.16 5.90 -18.26
CA ASN A 67 -0.57 6.21 -19.50
C ASN A 67 -0.16 5.36 -20.73
N ASP A 68 0.21 4.09 -20.51
CA ASP A 68 0.70 3.16 -21.54
C ASP A 68 1.94 3.64 -22.33
N VAL A 69 2.66 4.67 -21.84
CA VAL A 69 3.86 5.20 -22.49
C VAL A 69 5.12 4.50 -21.93
N PRO A 70 5.83 3.68 -22.72
CA PRO A 70 6.99 2.90 -22.23
C PRO A 70 8.22 3.75 -21.87
N ALA A 71 8.21 5.05 -22.15
CA ALA A 71 9.33 5.97 -21.95
C ALA A 71 9.43 6.58 -20.54
N SER A 72 8.41 6.41 -19.69
CA SER A 72 8.38 6.96 -18.31
C SER A 72 8.40 5.85 -17.27
N PHE A 73 9.55 5.21 -17.10
CA PHE A 73 9.78 4.25 -16.02
C PHE A 73 10.03 5.01 -14.71
N TYR A 74 9.22 4.74 -13.69
CA TYR A 74 9.45 5.19 -12.33
C TYR A 74 9.63 3.98 -11.42
N SER A 75 10.60 3.98 -10.52
CA SER A 75 10.71 2.95 -9.48
C SER A 75 10.43 3.51 -8.08
N ALA A 76 9.80 2.69 -7.26
CA ALA A 76 9.59 2.95 -5.84
C ALA A 76 10.01 1.71 -5.03
N ASP A 77 10.84 1.95 -4.03
CA ASP A 77 11.42 0.95 -3.15
C ASP A 77 10.65 0.95 -1.83
N PHE A 78 10.13 -0.21 -1.45
CA PHE A 78 9.31 -0.42 -0.25
C PHE A 78 10.13 -1.27 0.71
N LYS A 79 10.48 -0.74 1.88
CA LYS A 79 11.34 -1.41 2.86
C LYS A 79 10.60 -1.60 4.18
N GLY A 80 10.58 -2.82 4.67
CA GLY A 80 10.18 -3.09 6.05
C GLY A 80 11.20 -2.47 7.00
N VAL A 81 10.80 -1.50 7.82
CA VAL A 81 11.65 -0.94 8.88
C VAL A 81 11.38 -1.58 10.25
N GLY A 82 10.29 -2.35 10.35
CA GLY A 82 9.96 -3.13 11.55
C GLY A 82 9.17 -2.34 12.59
N PRO A 83 9.24 -2.73 13.88
CA PRO A 83 8.53 -2.05 14.96
C PRO A 83 8.90 -0.58 15.09
N MET A 84 7.90 0.30 15.15
CA MET A 84 8.03 1.74 15.36
C MET A 84 6.99 2.23 16.35
N SER A 85 7.35 3.20 17.19
CA SER A 85 6.39 3.92 18.02
C SER A 85 6.03 5.27 17.38
N PHE A 86 4.75 5.61 17.40
CA PHE A 86 4.20 6.87 16.87
C PHE A 86 3.03 7.33 17.74
N GLU A 87 3.08 8.57 18.23
CA GLU A 87 2.03 9.16 19.08
C GLU A 87 1.62 8.29 20.30
N GLY A 88 2.59 7.54 20.86
CA GLY A 88 2.37 6.65 22.00
C GLY A 88 1.77 5.27 21.69
N ALA A 89 1.66 4.89 20.42
CA ALA A 89 1.23 3.56 19.99
C ALA A 89 2.28 2.87 19.11
N ASP A 90 2.29 1.54 19.14
CA ASP A 90 3.22 0.72 18.37
C ASP A 90 2.62 0.29 17.02
N TYR A 91 3.47 0.25 16.01
CA TYR A 91 3.16 -0.02 14.61
C TYR A 91 4.27 -0.86 13.96
N GLN A 92 3.96 -1.47 12.81
CA GLN A 92 4.95 -1.92 11.85
C GLN A 92 5.15 -0.83 10.79
N GLY A 93 6.38 -0.36 10.62
CA GLY A 93 6.72 0.68 9.67
C GLY A 93 7.17 0.15 8.32
N ILE A 94 6.72 0.83 7.27
CA ILE A 94 7.06 0.58 5.87
C ILE A 94 7.56 1.89 5.27
N GLU A 95 8.85 1.91 4.99
CA GLU A 95 9.50 3.00 4.28
C GLU A 95 9.24 2.86 2.78
N ILE A 96 8.84 3.96 2.14
CA ILE A 96 8.60 4.08 0.71
C ILE A 96 9.53 5.17 0.18
N ASP A 97 10.51 4.75 -0.62
CA ASP A 97 11.43 5.62 -1.32
C ASP A 97 11.17 5.57 -2.83
N ALA A 98 10.55 6.62 -3.36
CA ALA A 98 10.44 6.86 -4.78
C ALA A 98 11.76 7.35 -5.38
N VAL A 99 12.51 6.41 -5.95
CA VAL A 99 13.78 6.57 -6.68
C VAL A 99 13.68 7.55 -7.87
N SER A 100 12.48 8.04 -8.20
CA SER A 100 12.22 8.97 -9.31
C SER A 100 11.03 9.89 -8.98
N GLY A 101 11.19 11.19 -9.24
CA GLY A 101 10.45 12.30 -8.61
C GLY A 101 8.98 12.51 -8.98
N PHE A 102 8.19 11.44 -9.19
CA PHE A 102 6.74 11.52 -9.42
C PHE A 102 5.91 11.57 -8.13
N PHE A 103 6.40 10.91 -7.08
CA PHE A 103 5.65 10.69 -5.82
C PHE A 103 5.79 11.84 -4.82
N TYR A 104 6.82 12.67 -4.99
CA TYR A 104 7.19 13.73 -4.06
C TYR A 104 6.65 15.09 -4.49
N THR A 105 6.31 15.95 -3.53
CA THR A 105 6.40 17.40 -3.79
C THR A 105 7.87 17.81 -3.85
N ALA A 106 8.19 19.04 -4.24
CA ALA A 106 9.57 19.46 -4.52
C ALA A 106 10.58 19.26 -3.36
N ASN A 107 10.11 18.97 -2.14
CA ASN A 107 10.92 18.81 -0.93
C ASN A 107 10.55 17.55 -0.10
N ASP A 108 9.65 16.67 -0.54
CA ASP A 108 9.46 15.38 0.16
C ASP A 108 10.52 14.41 -0.41
N VAL A 109 11.17 13.57 0.41
CA VAL A 109 12.23 12.65 -0.08
C VAL A 109 12.01 11.20 0.33
N LYS A 110 11.04 10.94 1.23
CA LYS A 110 10.70 9.59 1.70
C LYS A 110 9.35 9.62 2.42
N GLN A 111 8.62 8.52 2.42
CA GLN A 111 7.44 8.33 3.28
C GLN A 111 7.60 7.10 4.16
N THR A 112 7.04 7.12 5.36
CA THR A 112 6.91 5.95 6.22
C THR A 112 5.43 5.74 6.51
N ALA A 113 4.86 4.65 6.00
CA ALA A 113 3.50 4.22 6.31
C ALA A 113 3.52 3.27 7.52
N LEU A 114 2.56 3.42 8.43
CA LEU A 114 2.53 2.74 9.73
C LEU A 114 1.26 1.89 9.84
N PHE A 115 1.46 0.59 10.00
CA PHE A 115 0.40 -0.43 10.01
C PHE A 115 0.31 -1.07 11.39
N LYS A 116 -0.80 -1.75 11.66
CA LYS A 116 -0.89 -2.69 12.77
C LYS A 116 -1.10 -4.12 12.25
N PRO A 117 -0.69 -5.15 13.00
CA PRO A 117 -0.84 -6.55 12.57
C PRO A 117 -2.29 -6.94 12.24
N GLU A 118 -3.28 -6.32 12.90
CA GLU A 118 -4.71 -6.53 12.63
C GLU A 118 -5.27 -5.68 11.47
N ALA A 119 -4.48 -4.78 10.89
CA ALA A 119 -4.81 -3.96 9.71
C ALA A 119 -3.62 -3.87 8.74
N PRO A 120 -3.09 -5.01 8.25
CA PRO A 120 -1.90 -5.04 7.40
C PRO A 120 -2.12 -4.33 6.05
N MET A 121 -3.37 -4.23 5.60
CA MET A 121 -3.72 -3.57 4.35
C MET A 121 -3.96 -2.06 4.45
N ILE A 122 -4.23 -1.47 5.60
CA ILE A 122 -4.68 -0.08 5.66
C ILE A 122 -3.82 0.69 6.67
N PRO A 123 -3.00 1.67 6.21
CA PRO A 123 -2.12 2.40 7.10
C PRO A 123 -2.93 3.24 8.10
N LEU A 124 -2.57 3.12 9.37
CA LEU A 124 -3.20 3.83 10.49
C LEU A 124 -2.48 5.14 10.84
N ALA A 125 -1.24 5.29 10.38
CA ALA A 125 -0.52 6.54 10.42
C ALA A 125 0.48 6.63 9.26
N ALA A 126 0.99 7.83 8.99
CA ALA A 126 2.06 8.05 8.03
C ALA A 126 2.93 9.24 8.41
N ILE A 127 4.20 9.19 8.00
CA ILE A 127 5.16 10.29 8.11
C ILE A 127 5.64 10.59 6.69
N SER A 128 5.59 11.86 6.27
CA SER A 128 6.32 12.33 5.08
C SER A 128 7.57 13.03 5.55
N HIS A 129 8.72 12.50 5.17
CA HIS A 129 10.02 13.03 5.51
C HIS A 129 10.44 14.09 4.50
N MET A 130 10.83 15.27 5.00
CA MET A 130 11.32 16.34 4.14
C MET A 130 12.77 16.09 3.73
N ASP A 131 13.19 16.73 2.65
CA ASP A 131 14.59 16.80 2.23
C ASP A 131 15.46 17.38 3.35
N PRO A 132 16.48 16.66 3.85
CA PRO A 132 17.43 17.17 4.85
C PRO A 132 18.17 18.45 4.41
N GLY A 133 18.22 18.75 3.12
CA GLY A 133 18.72 20.01 2.57
C GLY A 133 17.78 21.20 2.72
N THR A 134 16.60 21.03 3.35
CA THR A 134 15.60 22.09 3.53
C THR A 134 15.27 22.34 5.00
N THR A 135 14.77 23.54 5.31
CA THR A 135 14.26 23.88 6.65
C THR A 135 12.80 23.47 6.85
N ALA A 136 12.32 22.49 6.08
CA ALA A 136 10.94 22.03 6.17
C ALA A 136 10.85 20.89 7.18
N ASP A 137 9.87 20.97 8.09
CA ASP A 137 9.61 19.93 9.07
C ASP A 137 8.81 18.75 8.47
N ASP A 138 9.10 17.55 8.96
CA ASP A 138 8.34 16.32 8.66
C ASP A 138 6.84 16.50 8.93
N LYS A 139 6.01 15.98 8.02
CA LYS A 139 4.55 15.97 8.16
C LYS A 139 4.12 14.63 8.74
N ARG A 140 3.36 14.67 9.84
CA ARG A 140 2.81 13.50 10.52
C ARG A 140 1.32 13.40 10.29
N TYR A 141 0.82 12.17 10.15
CA TYR A 141 -0.58 11.86 9.90
C TYR A 141 -1.02 10.69 10.76
N ARG A 142 -2.21 10.81 11.37
CA ARG A 142 -2.92 9.68 11.99
C ARG A 142 -4.26 9.52 11.31
N TYR A 143 -4.67 8.27 11.10
CA TYR A 143 -5.91 7.90 10.43
C TYR A 143 -6.78 7.09 11.37
N THR A 144 -8.03 7.51 11.52
CA THR A 144 -9.07 6.74 12.22
C THR A 144 -10.19 6.41 11.24
N PHE A 145 -10.76 5.22 11.37
CA PHE A 145 -11.66 4.64 10.38
C PHE A 145 -13.01 4.37 11.03
N GLN A 146 -14.08 4.88 10.42
CA GLN A 146 -15.45 4.55 10.80
C GLN A 146 -16.00 3.57 9.77
N ASP A 147 -16.39 2.37 10.20
CA ASP A 147 -17.05 1.40 9.33
C ASP A 147 -18.46 1.92 8.97
N GLU A 148 -18.73 2.15 7.69
CA GLU A 148 -19.96 2.79 7.24
C GLU A 148 -21.22 1.93 7.48
N ALA A 149 -21.07 0.60 7.56
CA ALA A 149 -22.20 -0.30 7.82
C ALA A 149 -22.61 -0.30 9.29
N THR A 150 -21.70 0.03 10.21
CA THR A 150 -21.97 0.02 11.67
C THR A 150 -21.98 1.40 12.32
N GLY A 151 -21.44 2.42 11.64
CA GLY A 151 -21.23 3.77 12.19
C GLY A 151 -20.20 3.84 13.32
N LYS A 152 -19.44 2.77 13.59
CA LYS A 152 -18.47 2.70 14.69
C LYS A 152 -17.05 2.93 14.21
N PHE A 153 -16.24 3.59 15.04
CA PHE A 153 -14.80 3.64 14.84
C PHE A 153 -14.20 2.25 15.11
N VAL A 154 -13.36 1.78 14.19
CA VAL A 154 -12.74 0.45 14.21
C VAL A 154 -11.30 0.51 13.69
N THR A 155 -10.50 -0.48 14.03
CA THR A 155 -9.33 -0.83 13.23
C THR A 155 -9.85 -1.54 11.97
N PRO A 156 -9.50 -1.11 10.74
CA PRO A 156 -10.06 -1.64 9.52
C PRO A 156 -9.45 -3.00 9.16
N ASP A 157 -10.27 -4.04 9.24
CA ASP A 157 -9.94 -5.42 8.88
C ASP A 157 -10.81 -5.90 7.71
N VAL A 158 -10.17 -6.45 6.68
CA VAL A 158 -10.81 -7.02 5.48
C VAL A 158 -10.60 -8.54 5.37
N THR A 159 -9.98 -9.16 6.37
CA THR A 159 -9.83 -10.61 6.47
C THR A 159 -11.21 -11.27 6.49
N GLY A 160 -11.36 -12.37 5.75
CA GLY A 160 -12.62 -13.10 5.64
C GLY A 160 -13.70 -12.41 4.79
N LEU A 161 -13.39 -11.28 4.12
CA LEU A 161 -14.33 -10.60 3.23
C LEU A 161 -14.80 -11.56 2.12
N PRO A 162 -16.12 -11.86 1.99
CA PRO A 162 -16.61 -12.82 1.00
C PRO A 162 -16.39 -12.36 -0.45
N LEU A 163 -16.42 -13.33 -1.38
CA LEU A 163 -16.31 -13.07 -2.82
C LEU A 163 -17.39 -12.09 -3.29
N ASN A 164 -16.95 -11.04 -4.00
CA ASN A 164 -17.73 -9.89 -4.44
C ASN A 164 -18.38 -9.04 -3.33
N ALA A 165 -18.08 -9.31 -2.06
CA ALA A 165 -18.47 -8.43 -0.96
C ALA A 165 -17.52 -7.23 -0.86
N SER A 166 -18.05 -6.11 -0.38
CA SER A 166 -17.32 -4.87 -0.17
C SER A 166 -17.43 -4.39 1.27
N ARG A 167 -16.40 -3.73 1.77
CA ARG A 167 -16.41 -3.04 3.06
C ARG A 167 -15.91 -1.61 2.87
N THR A 168 -16.66 -0.63 3.37
CA THR A 168 -16.34 0.80 3.24
C THR A 168 -16.05 1.42 4.60
N TYR A 169 -14.99 2.22 4.63
CA TYR A 169 -14.58 3.00 5.79
C TYR A 169 -14.54 4.48 5.45
N ALA A 170 -15.20 5.30 6.25
CA ALA A 170 -14.97 6.74 6.26
C ALA A 170 -13.66 7.03 7.00
N VAL A 171 -12.71 7.68 6.32
CA VAL A 171 -11.37 7.96 6.83
C VAL A 171 -11.32 9.37 7.42
N TYR A 172 -10.95 9.46 8.68
CA TYR A 172 -10.71 10.68 9.42
C TYR A 172 -9.20 10.88 9.58
N GLN A 173 -8.70 12.05 9.21
CA GLN A 173 -7.28 12.38 9.20
C GLN A 173 -6.97 13.46 10.24
N GLU A 174 -5.98 13.19 11.08
CA GLU A 174 -5.31 14.19 11.91
C GLU A 174 -3.95 14.52 11.29
N ARG A 175 -3.48 15.76 11.45
CA ARG A 175 -2.25 16.26 10.82
C ARG A 175 -1.35 16.98 11.82
N GLY A 176 -0.05 16.69 11.79
CA GLY A 176 0.98 17.39 12.56
C GLY A 176 2.16 17.77 11.68
N VAL A 177 2.99 18.69 12.17
CA VAL A 177 4.23 19.13 11.51
C VAL A 177 5.32 19.23 12.59
N GLY A 178 6.53 18.75 12.29
CA GLY A 178 7.68 18.79 13.20
C GLY A 178 7.34 18.09 14.53
N GLY A 179 7.51 18.79 15.65
CA GLY A 179 7.11 18.33 16.99
C GLY A 179 5.72 18.78 17.47
N ALA A 180 4.92 19.47 16.65
CA ALA A 180 3.63 20.03 17.10
C ALA A 180 2.57 18.95 17.40
N PRO A 181 1.58 19.20 18.27
CA PRO A 181 0.45 18.29 18.46
C PRO A 181 -0.29 18.00 17.14
N LEU A 182 -0.90 16.82 17.03
CA LEU A 182 -1.81 16.52 15.93
C LEU A 182 -3.06 17.42 15.98
N SER A 183 -3.56 17.80 14.80
CA SER A 183 -4.82 18.52 14.64
C SER A 183 -6.02 17.68 15.11
N ALA A 184 -7.18 18.33 15.28
CA ALA A 184 -8.44 17.60 15.38
C ALA A 184 -8.68 16.71 14.12
N PRO A 185 -9.41 15.58 14.25
CA PRO A 185 -9.72 14.72 13.12
C PRO A 185 -10.68 15.37 12.10
N GLU A 186 -10.30 15.37 10.83
CA GLU A 186 -11.15 15.83 9.70
C GLU A 186 -11.55 14.64 8.81
N LYS A 187 -12.83 14.49 8.43
CA LYS A 187 -13.23 13.48 7.43
C LYS A 187 -12.61 13.83 6.06
N GLY A 188 -11.76 12.93 5.54
CA GLY A 188 -10.98 13.13 4.32
C GLY A 188 -11.60 12.47 3.07
N THR A 189 -11.68 11.15 3.07
CA THR A 189 -12.24 10.33 1.97
C THR A 189 -12.95 9.12 2.55
N ASP A 190 -13.80 8.50 1.76
CA ASP A 190 -14.24 7.12 2.00
C ASP A 190 -13.32 6.17 1.22
N VAL A 191 -13.02 5.00 1.78
CA VAL A 191 -12.25 3.91 1.17
C VAL A 191 -13.08 2.64 1.18
N THR A 192 -13.36 2.09 0.00
CA THR A 192 -14.05 0.81 -0.18
C THR A 192 -13.04 -0.24 -0.64
N VAL A 193 -13.01 -1.40 0.02
CA VAL A 193 -12.27 -2.59 -0.41
C VAL A 193 -13.28 -3.66 -0.81
N THR A 194 -13.09 -4.27 -1.98
CA THR A 194 -13.93 -5.36 -2.52
C THR A 194 -13.04 -6.55 -2.85
N TYR A 195 -13.41 -7.75 -2.39
CA TYR A 195 -12.69 -8.97 -2.75
C TYR A 195 -13.25 -9.54 -4.06
N LEU A 196 -12.38 -9.72 -5.06
CA LEU A 196 -12.75 -10.18 -6.41
C LEU A 196 -12.43 -11.67 -6.64
N GLY A 197 -11.95 -12.40 -5.62
CA GLY A 197 -11.57 -13.80 -5.71
C GLY A 197 -10.06 -14.01 -5.89
N ARG A 198 -9.69 -15.15 -6.45
CA ARG A 198 -8.27 -15.52 -6.69
C ARG A 198 -8.01 -15.80 -8.15
N GLU A 199 -6.83 -15.41 -8.62
CA GLU A 199 -6.31 -15.84 -9.91
C GLU A 199 -4.80 -16.08 -9.85
N ASP A 200 -4.30 -16.92 -10.75
CA ASP A 200 -2.87 -17.08 -10.96
C ASP A 200 -2.37 -15.91 -11.80
N ILE A 201 -1.28 -15.26 -11.36
CA ILE A 201 -0.71 -14.10 -12.05
C ILE A 201 0.79 -14.29 -12.26
N THR A 202 1.30 -13.85 -13.41
CA THR A 202 2.76 -13.76 -13.67
C THR A 202 3.15 -12.29 -13.74
N VAL A 203 4.10 -11.89 -12.89
CA VAL A 203 4.62 -10.52 -12.78
C VAL A 203 6.12 -10.57 -13.02
N ARG A 204 6.62 -9.80 -14.00
CA ARG A 204 8.05 -9.75 -14.37
C ARG A 204 8.73 -11.14 -14.55
N GLY A 205 7.98 -12.14 -14.99
CA GLY A 205 8.46 -13.52 -15.18
C GLY A 205 8.35 -14.45 -13.95
N VAL A 206 7.93 -13.93 -12.79
CA VAL A 206 7.63 -14.72 -11.59
C VAL A 206 6.15 -15.07 -11.56
N ALA A 207 5.82 -16.35 -11.47
CA ALA A 207 4.44 -16.83 -11.34
C ALA A 207 4.03 -16.95 -9.87
N TYR A 208 2.90 -16.34 -9.52
CA TYR A 208 2.27 -16.40 -8.21
C TYR A 208 0.94 -17.13 -8.35
N ARG A 209 0.75 -18.21 -7.58
CA ARG A 209 -0.48 -19.00 -7.60
C ARG A 209 -1.51 -18.45 -6.61
N GLN A 210 -2.79 -18.52 -6.98
CA GLN A 210 -3.92 -18.19 -6.12
C GLN A 210 -3.85 -16.82 -5.43
N ALA A 211 -3.33 -15.81 -6.14
CA ALA A 211 -3.22 -14.46 -5.62
C ALA A 211 -4.61 -13.87 -5.39
N CYS A 212 -4.85 -13.34 -4.18
CA CYS A 212 -6.09 -12.64 -3.86
C CYS A 212 -6.17 -11.35 -4.67
N LYS A 213 -7.24 -11.22 -5.46
CA LYS A 213 -7.53 -10.04 -6.25
C LYS A 213 -8.49 -9.15 -5.46
N VAL A 214 -8.11 -7.90 -5.23
CA VAL A 214 -8.92 -6.92 -4.50
C VAL A 214 -9.06 -5.65 -5.33
N ASP A 215 -10.22 -5.02 -5.24
CA ASP A 215 -10.48 -3.69 -5.81
C ASP A 215 -10.62 -2.69 -4.67
N VAL A 216 -9.86 -1.60 -4.74
CA VAL A 216 -9.82 -0.53 -3.75
C VAL A 216 -10.26 0.76 -4.42
N ALA A 217 -11.35 1.36 -3.94
CA ALA A 217 -11.88 2.61 -4.44
C ALA A 217 -11.83 3.69 -3.36
N THR A 218 -11.42 4.91 -3.73
CA THR A 218 -11.45 6.08 -2.83
C THR A 218 -12.44 7.12 -3.34
N ASN A 219 -13.42 7.49 -2.54
CA ASN A 219 -14.41 8.52 -2.89
C ASN A 219 -14.12 9.87 -2.20
N GLY A 220 -13.13 10.60 -2.71
CA GLY A 220 -12.78 11.93 -2.22
C GLY A 220 -13.41 13.04 -3.07
N LYS A 221 -13.89 14.12 -2.42
CA LYS A 221 -14.55 15.28 -3.10
C LYS A 221 -13.75 15.89 -4.25
N LEU A 222 -12.42 15.80 -4.23
CA LEU A 222 -11.52 16.41 -5.23
C LEU A 222 -10.79 15.39 -6.11
N ARG A 223 -10.63 14.14 -5.64
CA ARG A 223 -9.95 13.07 -6.36
C ARG A 223 -10.61 11.74 -6.05
N GLN A 224 -10.97 11.03 -7.10
CA GLN A 224 -11.45 9.66 -7.02
C GLN A 224 -10.45 8.76 -7.72
N TYR A 225 -10.11 7.66 -7.06
CA TYR A 225 -9.18 6.65 -7.53
C TYR A 225 -9.81 5.28 -7.41
N ARG A 226 -9.44 4.39 -8.32
CA ARG A 226 -9.75 2.96 -8.25
C ARG A 226 -8.50 2.18 -8.60
N ALA A 227 -8.16 1.21 -7.77
CA ALA A 227 -7.01 0.34 -7.95
C ALA A 227 -7.40 -1.12 -7.80
N THR A 228 -6.97 -1.98 -8.72
CA THR A 228 -7.00 -3.43 -8.54
C THR A 228 -5.64 -3.87 -8.05
N ALA A 229 -5.56 -4.56 -6.92
CA ALA A 229 -4.31 -5.13 -6.40
C ALA A 229 -4.37 -6.66 -6.40
N TRP A 230 -3.22 -7.27 -6.65
CA TRP A 230 -2.99 -8.70 -6.56
C TRP A 230 -2.06 -8.96 -5.38
N LEU A 231 -2.57 -9.73 -4.44
CA LEU A 231 -1.94 -10.07 -3.18
C LEU A 231 -1.59 -11.56 -3.20
N ALA A 232 -0.33 -11.92 -3.41
CA ALA A 232 0.06 -13.32 -3.47
C ALA A 232 0.24 -13.90 -2.04
N PRO A 233 -0.20 -15.15 -1.78
CA PRO A 233 0.03 -15.82 -0.51
C PRO A 233 1.50 -15.75 -0.10
N GLN A 234 1.77 -15.40 1.16
CA GLN A 234 3.12 -15.23 1.74
C GLN A 234 3.99 -14.12 1.11
N HIS A 235 3.48 -13.32 0.16
CA HIS A 235 4.23 -12.27 -0.52
C HIS A 235 3.55 -10.87 -0.48
N GLY A 236 2.27 -10.80 -0.11
CA GLY A 236 1.53 -9.54 -0.12
C GLY A 236 1.37 -9.00 -1.56
N ILE A 237 1.36 -7.67 -1.73
CA ILE A 237 1.21 -7.03 -3.05
C ILE A 237 2.31 -7.49 -4.03
N VAL A 238 1.88 -8.06 -5.16
CA VAL A 238 2.75 -8.34 -6.32
C VAL A 238 2.45 -7.43 -7.51
N LYS A 239 1.20 -6.98 -7.69
CA LYS A 239 0.81 -6.04 -8.74
C LYS A 239 -0.27 -5.09 -8.25
N VAL A 240 -0.28 -3.86 -8.75
CA VAL A 240 -1.40 -2.92 -8.62
C VAL A 240 -1.65 -2.23 -9.96
N GLU A 241 -2.89 -2.19 -10.41
CA GLU A 241 -3.33 -1.38 -11.56
C GLU A 241 -4.24 -0.26 -11.04
N ALA A 242 -3.85 1.00 -11.19
CA ALA A 242 -4.55 2.15 -10.63
C ALA A 242 -4.98 3.16 -11.71
N ARG A 243 -6.18 3.71 -11.56
CA ARG A 243 -6.67 4.80 -12.41
C ARG A 243 -7.35 5.89 -11.59
N SER A 244 -7.20 7.13 -12.05
CA SER A 244 -8.07 8.21 -11.62
C SER A 244 -9.43 8.06 -12.30
N LEU A 245 -10.52 8.20 -11.54
CA LEU A 245 -11.88 8.16 -12.11
C LEU A 245 -12.30 9.52 -12.68
N ASN A 246 -11.64 10.60 -12.28
CA ASN A 246 -11.95 11.97 -12.71
C ASN A 246 -10.86 12.64 -13.56
N LYS A 247 -9.85 11.88 -14.02
CA LYS A 247 -8.79 12.33 -14.94
C LYS A 247 -8.35 11.18 -15.87
N PRO A 248 -7.90 11.48 -17.11
CA PRO A 248 -7.32 10.48 -18.02
C PRO A 248 -5.89 10.15 -17.58
N VAL A 249 -5.75 9.54 -16.40
CA VAL A 249 -4.47 9.10 -15.83
C VAL A 249 -4.64 7.70 -15.29
N SER A 250 -3.97 6.76 -15.95
CA SER A 250 -3.81 5.37 -15.54
C SER A 250 -2.34 5.06 -15.30
N GLY A 251 -2.10 4.07 -14.47
CA GLY A 251 -0.78 3.47 -14.34
C GLY A 251 -0.86 2.12 -13.65
N TYR A 252 0.22 1.35 -13.73
CA TYR A 252 0.32 0.09 -13.01
C TYR A 252 1.70 -0.04 -12.37
N LEU A 253 1.76 -0.74 -11.25
CA LEU A 253 2.94 -1.05 -10.45
C LEU A 253 3.13 -2.56 -10.41
N GLU A 254 4.33 -3.02 -10.73
CA GLU A 254 4.72 -4.43 -10.68
C GLU A 254 5.95 -4.64 -9.80
N THR A 255 5.88 -5.60 -8.88
CA THR A 255 7.01 -5.95 -8.02
C THR A 255 8.10 -6.72 -8.79
N SER A 256 9.36 -6.52 -8.39
CA SER A 256 10.46 -7.45 -8.68
C SER A 256 10.40 -8.76 -7.87
N GLY A 257 9.53 -8.81 -6.85
CA GLY A 257 9.57 -9.78 -5.76
C GLY A 257 10.45 -9.27 -4.61
N LEU A 258 10.53 -10.08 -3.54
CA LEU A 258 11.36 -9.81 -2.37
C LEU A 258 12.84 -9.81 -2.74
N ILE A 259 13.51 -8.71 -2.40
CA ILE A 259 14.96 -8.57 -2.45
C ILE A 259 15.43 -8.50 -0.98
N SER A 260 16.30 -9.42 -0.60
CA SER A 260 16.99 -9.33 0.70
C SER A 260 17.91 -8.12 0.71
N ALA A 261 17.84 -7.27 1.74
CA ALA A 261 18.85 -6.24 1.93
C ALA A 261 20.18 -6.90 2.34
N LYS A 262 21.23 -6.60 1.59
CA LYS A 262 22.62 -6.83 2.01
C LYS A 262 23.04 -5.77 3.02
#